data_AF-A0A521G6P0-F1
#
_entry.id   AF-A0A521G6P0-F1
#
_cell.length_a   1.000
_cell.length_b   1.000
_cell.length_c   1.000
_cell.angle_alpha   90.00
_cell.angle_beta   90.00
_cell.angle_gamma   90.00
#
_symmetry.space_group_name_H-M   'P 1'
#
loop_
_entity.id
_entity.type
_entity.pdbx_description
1 polymer ?
#
loop_
_entity_poly.entity_id
_entity_poly.type
_entity_poly.pdbx_seq_one_letter_code
_entity_poly.pdbx_strand_id
1 'polypeptide(L)'
;MYFYLCNRIHPTSMPLNDNIHQYRKDHDISQETISDTLGMTQPNYCRVEKGHIDEKTLLRIAKALNTTPDVLRYYHLPPVPTDAAQSRVLLGQKDEMIALLKEQLNHLREENTRLHARLADCLQGGA
;
A
#
# COMPACT_ATOMS: atom_id res chain seq x y z
N MET A 1 11.30 -29.62 1.62
CA MET A 1 10.47 -28.60 0.94
C MET A 1 10.21 -27.51 1.98
N TYR A 2 11.06 -26.46 2.00
CA TYR A 2 10.96 -25.40 3.01
C TYR A 2 10.09 -24.27 2.47
N PHE A 3 8.89 -24.12 3.03
CA PHE A 3 8.04 -22.95 2.85
C PHE A 3 8.52 -21.86 3.82
N TYR A 4 9.15 -20.82 3.30
CA TYR A 4 9.41 -19.60 4.06
C TYR A 4 8.17 -18.71 4.01
N LEU A 5 7.31 -18.84 5.03
CA LEU A 5 6.31 -17.84 5.38
C LEU A 5 7.04 -16.65 6.05
N CYS A 6 7.44 -15.66 5.26
CA CYS A 6 7.86 -14.37 5.81
C CYS A 6 6.68 -13.39 5.78
N ASN A 7 5.83 -13.48 6.80
CA ASN A 7 5.03 -12.34 7.25
C ASN A 7 5.99 -11.29 7.85
N ARG A 8 6.35 -10.26 7.09
CA ARG A 8 6.86 -8.99 7.63
C ARG A 8 6.08 -7.85 7.00
N ILE A 9 5.13 -7.34 7.78
CA ILE A 9 4.53 -6.03 7.57
C ILE A 9 5.59 -5.01 7.98
N HIS A 10 6.32 -4.49 7.01
CA HIS A 10 7.07 -3.24 7.12
C HIS A 10 6.56 -2.31 6.01
N PRO A 11 6.51 -0.98 6.23
CA PRO A 11 6.20 -0.05 5.16
C PRO A 11 7.38 -0.10 4.17
N THR A 12 7.24 -0.81 3.04
CA THR A 12 8.35 -1.12 2.14
C THR A 12 8.68 0.08 1.24
N SER A 13 9.18 1.17 1.84
CA SER A 13 10.09 2.04 1.10
C SER A 13 11.42 1.31 1.04
N MET A 14 11.72 0.67 -0.08
CA MET A 14 13.06 0.14 -0.32
C MET A 14 14.06 1.31 -0.33
N PRO A 15 15.28 1.13 0.21
CA PRO A 15 16.37 2.07 0.02
C PRO A 15 16.56 2.40 -1.46
N LEU A 16 16.89 3.66 -1.79
CA LEU A 16 17.11 4.13 -3.17
C LEU A 16 18.02 3.20 -3.99
N ASN A 17 19.02 2.65 -3.32
CA ASN A 17 19.98 1.69 -3.88
C ASN A 17 19.33 0.40 -4.35
N ASP A 18 18.45 -0.16 -3.52
CA ASP A 18 17.72 -1.40 -3.83
C ASP A 18 16.74 -1.14 -4.97
N ASN A 19 16.12 0.05 -5.00
CA ASN A 19 15.28 0.47 -6.11
C ASN A 19 16.05 0.54 -7.43
N ILE A 20 17.24 1.16 -7.44
CA ILE A 20 18.10 1.24 -8.63
C ILE A 20 18.53 -0.16 -9.08
N HIS A 21 18.94 -1.00 -8.12
CA HIS A 21 19.37 -2.37 -8.40
C HIS A 21 18.23 -3.18 -9.02
N GLN A 22 17.04 -3.12 -8.42
CA GLN A 22 15.87 -3.85 -8.89
C GLN A 22 15.40 -3.31 -10.25
N TYR A 23 15.37 -1.99 -10.45
CA TYR A 23 15.04 -1.39 -11.74
C TYR A 23 15.97 -1.91 -12.83
N ARG A 24 17.27 -1.91 -12.57
CA ARG A 24 18.27 -2.40 -13.52
C ARG A 24 18.05 -3.88 -13.85
N LYS A 25 17.76 -4.71 -12.83
CA LYS A 25 17.46 -6.14 -12.99
C LYS A 25 16.20 -6.39 -13.81
N ASP A 26 15.12 -5.65 -13.54
CA ASP A 26 13.83 -5.80 -14.21
C ASP A 26 13.88 -5.36 -15.69
N HIS A 27 14.89 -4.58 -16.07
CA HIS A 27 15.15 -4.15 -17.45
C HIS A 27 16.31 -4.93 -18.11
N ASP A 28 16.77 -6.03 -17.51
CA ASP A 28 17.86 -6.89 -18.01
C ASP A 28 19.18 -6.14 -18.31
N ILE A 29 19.43 -5.01 -17.63
CA ILE A 29 20.65 -4.23 -17.81
C ILE A 29 21.76 -4.82 -16.94
N SER A 30 22.92 -5.12 -17.53
CA SER A 30 24.06 -5.63 -16.76
C SER A 30 24.79 -4.49 -16.02
N GLN A 31 25.51 -4.83 -14.95
CA GLN A 31 26.36 -3.84 -14.27
C GLN A 31 27.50 -3.34 -15.17
N GLU A 32 28.01 -4.17 -16.08
CA GLU A 32 29.05 -3.78 -17.05
C GLU A 32 28.51 -2.71 -18.00
N THR A 33 27.35 -2.98 -18.62
CA THR A 33 26.70 -2.08 -19.59
C THR A 33 26.44 -0.68 -19.01
N ILE A 34 25.90 -0.60 -17.80
CA ILE A 34 25.64 0.70 -17.19
C ILE A 34 26.94 1.37 -16.71
N SER A 35 27.92 0.61 -16.24
CA SER A 35 29.21 1.18 -15.83
C SER A 35 29.94 1.81 -17.01
N ASP A 36 29.90 1.18 -18.19
CA ASP A 36 30.43 1.72 -19.43
C ASP A 36 29.71 3.01 -19.82
N THR A 37 28.37 3.02 -19.74
CA THR A 37 27.55 4.20 -20.03
C THR A 37 27.85 5.37 -19.09
N LEU A 38 28.16 5.06 -17.82
CA LEU A 38 28.52 6.06 -16.82
C LEU A 38 30.00 6.47 -16.88
N GLY A 39 30.82 5.83 -17.71
CA GLY A 39 32.26 6.07 -17.81
C GLY A 39 33.02 5.69 -16.55
N MET A 40 32.62 4.61 -15.88
CA MET A 40 33.29 4.08 -14.68
C MET A 40 33.47 2.57 -14.79
N THR A 41 34.34 2.00 -13.94
CA THR A 41 34.54 0.55 -13.90
C THR A 41 33.36 -0.16 -13.23
N GLN A 42 33.06 -1.39 -13.66
CA GLN A 42 31.99 -2.23 -13.07
C GLN A 42 32.10 -2.39 -11.54
N PRO A 43 33.30 -2.61 -10.94
CA PRO A 43 33.42 -2.67 -9.49
C PRO A 43 33.09 -1.36 -8.79
N ASN A 44 33.39 -0.21 -9.42
CA ASN A 44 33.04 1.09 -8.89
C ASN A 44 31.52 1.29 -8.92
N TYR A 45 30.87 0.92 -10.02
CA TYR A 45 29.41 0.95 -10.09
C TYR A 45 28.75 0.03 -9.05
N CYS A 46 29.29 -1.18 -8.85
CA CYS A 46 28.81 -2.09 -7.81
C CYS A 46 28.92 -1.48 -6.39
N ARG A 47 29.94 -0.65 -6.13
CA ARG A 47 30.05 0.12 -4.87
C ARG A 47 29.02 1.25 -4.81
N VAL A 48 28.76 1.94 -5.92
CA VAL A 48 27.73 2.98 -6.01
C VAL A 48 26.34 2.40 -5.72
N GLU A 49 25.98 1.26 -6.30
CA GLU A 49 24.71 0.56 -6.02
C GLU A 49 24.57 0.15 -4.55
N LYS A 50 25.65 0.04 -3.77
CA LYS A 50 25.61 -0.39 -2.35
C LYS A 50 25.90 0.74 -1.37
N GLY A 51 26.34 1.90 -1.87
CA GLY A 51 26.86 3.01 -1.08
C GLY A 51 25.91 4.21 -1.01
N HIS A 52 26.40 5.32 -0.49
CA HIS A 52 25.62 6.56 -0.54
C HIS A 52 25.59 7.12 -1.98
N ILE A 53 24.39 7.42 -2.48
CA ILE A 53 24.19 8.05 -3.80
C ILE A 53 23.75 9.50 -3.57
N ASP A 54 24.57 10.43 -4.03
CA ASP A 54 24.23 11.85 -4.04
C ASP A 54 23.32 12.20 -5.23
N GLU A 55 22.67 13.36 -5.19
CA GLU A 55 21.72 13.81 -6.22
C GLU A 55 22.33 13.80 -7.62
N LYS A 56 23.59 14.23 -7.73
CA LYS A 56 24.30 14.32 -9.01
C LYS A 56 24.54 12.93 -9.59
N THR A 57 24.92 11.96 -8.78
CA THR A 57 25.10 10.58 -9.23
C THR A 57 23.75 9.95 -9.58
N LEU A 58 22.70 10.20 -8.81
CA LEU A 58 21.35 9.73 -9.13
C LEU A 58 20.89 10.24 -10.50
N LEU A 59 21.08 11.53 -10.81
CA LEU A 59 20.74 12.10 -12.11
C LEU A 59 21.50 11.42 -13.26
N ARG A 60 22.78 11.08 -13.05
CA ARG A 60 23.59 10.37 -14.06
C ARG A 60 23.10 8.94 -14.25
N ILE A 61 22.80 8.23 -13.15
CA ILE A 61 22.26 6.86 -13.19
C ILE A 61 20.91 6.85 -13.90
N ALA A 62 20.01 7.78 -13.56
CA ALA A 62 18.70 7.91 -14.19
C ALA A 62 18.82 8.09 -15.71
N LYS A 63 19.73 8.98 -16.15
CA LYS A 63 20.03 9.14 -17.58
C LYS A 63 20.57 7.87 -18.22
N ALA A 64 21.51 7.17 -17.58
CA ALA A 64 22.08 5.93 -18.11
C ALA A 64 21.04 4.80 -18.20
N LEU A 65 20.05 4.80 -17.30
CA LEU A 65 18.92 3.86 -17.28
C LEU A 65 17.73 4.31 -18.13
N ASN A 66 17.86 5.42 -18.88
CA ASN A 66 16.78 6.04 -19.66
C ASN A 66 15.49 6.29 -18.85
N THR A 67 15.63 6.79 -17.62
CA THR A 67 14.53 7.04 -16.68
C THR A 67 14.72 8.37 -15.94
N THR A 68 13.84 8.67 -14.98
CA THR A 68 13.93 9.86 -14.13
C THR A 68 14.36 9.50 -12.70
N PRO A 69 15.01 10.44 -11.96
CA PRO A 69 15.34 10.24 -10.56
C PRO A 69 14.13 9.86 -9.70
N ASP A 70 12.96 10.45 -9.99
CA ASP A 70 11.72 10.17 -9.26
C ASP A 70 11.27 8.73 -9.46
N VAL A 71 11.33 8.21 -10.69
CA VAL A 71 11.01 6.80 -10.96
C VAL A 71 11.91 5.88 -10.14
N LEU A 72 13.21 6.18 -10.02
CA LEU A 72 14.14 5.39 -9.21
C LEU A 72 13.90 5.56 -7.70
N ARG A 73 13.54 6.75 -7.23
CA ARG A 73 13.23 7.00 -5.81
C ARG A 73 11.99 6.26 -5.35
N TYR A 74 10.98 6.20 -6.21
CA TYR A 74 9.68 5.62 -5.92
C TYR A 74 9.49 4.25 -6.56
N TYR A 75 10.55 3.66 -7.12
CA TYR A 75 10.47 2.35 -7.74
C TYR A 75 10.02 1.31 -6.70
N HIS A 76 9.07 0.46 -7.07
CA HIS A 76 8.45 -0.52 -6.17
C HIS A 76 7.85 0.04 -4.87
N LEU A 77 7.72 1.37 -4.71
CA LEU A 77 6.78 1.89 -3.73
C LEU A 77 5.37 1.58 -4.26
N PRO A 78 4.47 0.98 -3.46
CA PRO A 78 3.08 0.95 -3.83
C PRO A 78 2.64 2.39 -4.10
N PRO A 79 1.89 2.65 -5.17
CA PRO A 79 1.39 4.00 -5.44
C PRO A 79 0.73 4.48 -4.15
N VAL A 80 1.23 5.58 -3.57
CA VAL A 80 0.60 6.18 -2.39
C VAL A 80 -0.85 6.38 -2.81
N PRO A 81 -1.80 5.64 -2.23
CA PRO A 81 -3.17 5.79 -2.64
C PRO A 81 -3.49 7.26 -2.35
N THR A 82 -3.86 8.01 -3.38
CA THR A 82 -4.18 9.42 -3.22
C THR A 82 -5.19 9.53 -2.10
N ASP A 83 -5.08 10.51 -1.20
CA ASP A 83 -6.00 10.65 -0.05
C ASP A 83 -7.47 10.50 -0.46
N ALA A 84 -7.83 10.91 -1.69
CA ALA A 84 -9.13 10.72 -2.30
C ALA A 84 -9.55 9.25 -2.51
N ALA A 85 -8.65 8.37 -2.93
CA ALA A 85 -8.93 6.95 -3.15
C ALA A 85 -9.13 6.21 -1.82
N GLN A 86 -8.28 6.46 -0.82
CA GLN A 86 -8.46 5.95 0.54
C GLN A 86 -9.74 6.48 1.18
N SER A 87 -10.03 7.77 1.02
CA SER A 87 -11.26 8.37 1.53
C SER A 87 -12.50 7.74 0.91
N ARG A 88 -12.50 7.44 -0.40
CA ARG A 88 -13.64 6.76 -1.06
C ARG A 88 -13.86 5.34 -0.53
N VAL A 89 -12.80 4.57 -0.37
CA VAL A 89 -12.90 3.21 0.18
C VAL A 89 -13.41 3.26 1.62
N LEU A 90 -12.87 4.17 2.44
CA LEU A 90 -13.30 4.34 3.82
C LEU A 90 -14.75 4.82 3.92
N LEU A 91 -15.18 5.74 3.06
CA LEU A 91 -16.57 6.20 2.99
C LEU A 91 -17.51 5.05 2.63
N GLY A 92 -17.17 4.22 1.64
CA GLY A 92 -17.95 3.03 1.29
C GLY A 92 -18.11 2.06 2.47
N GLN A 93 -17.03 1.79 3.19
CA GLN A 93 -17.08 0.96 4.41
C GLN A 93 -17.95 1.56 5.52
N LYS A 94 -17.96 2.89 5.66
CA LYS A 94 -18.80 3.59 6.65
C LYS A 94 -20.28 3.54 6.25
N ASP A 95 -20.59 3.66 4.96
CA ASP A 95 -21.96 3.56 4.47
C ASP A 95 -22.55 2.16 4.69
N GLU A 96 -21.76 1.10 4.46
CA GLU A 96 -22.15 -0.28 4.77
C GLU A 96 -22.43 -0.47 6.27
N MET A 97 -21.57 0.05 7.13
CA MET A 97 -21.76 0.01 8.59
C MET A 97 -23.04 0.75 9.01
N ILE A 98 -23.30 1.92 8.43
CA ILE A 98 -24.51 2.70 8.70
C ILE A 98 -25.76 1.92 8.28
N ALA A 99 -25.73 1.22 7.14
CA ALA A 99 -26.84 0.40 6.67
C ALA A 99 -27.16 -0.73 7.66
N LEU A 100 -26.13 -1.47 8.10
CA LEU A 100 -26.28 -2.55 9.09
C LEU A 100 -26.82 -2.05 10.44
N LEU A 101 -26.30 -0.92 10.93
CA LEU A 101 -26.78 -0.32 12.18
C LEU A 101 -28.24 0.15 12.09
N LYS A 102 -28.66 0.68 10.93
CA LYS A 102 -30.06 1.05 10.71
C LYS A 102 -30.98 -0.16 10.72
N GLU A 103 -30.56 -1.26 10.11
CA GLU A 103 -31.31 -2.51 10.10
C GLU A 103 -31.49 -3.06 11.52
N GLN A 104 -30.41 -3.09 12.31
CA GLN A 104 -30.48 -3.49 13.72
C GLN A 104 -31.42 -2.61 14.54
N LEU A 105 -31.35 -1.28 14.36
CA LEU A 105 -32.24 -0.35 15.06
C LEU A 105 -33.71 -0.56 14.71
N ASN A 106 -34.03 -0.87 13.45
CA ASN A 106 -35.39 -1.17 13.04
C ASN A 106 -35.88 -2.47 13.70
N HIS A 107 -35.06 -3.52 13.69
CA HIS A 107 -35.40 -4.77 14.35
C HIS A 107 -35.66 -4.60 15.86
N LEU A 108 -34.78 -3.89 16.55
CA LEU A 108 -34.94 -3.57 17.98
C LEU A 108 -36.19 -2.75 18.27
N ARG A 109 -36.57 -1.83 17.37
CA ARG A 109 -37.81 -1.04 17.50
C ARG A 109 -39.04 -1.91 17.31
N GLU A 110 -39.04 -2.81 16.33
CA GLU A 110 -40.13 -3.74 16.09
C GLU A 110 -40.33 -4.69 17.29
N GLU A 111 -39.24 -5.23 17.84
CA GLU A 111 -39.31 -6.07 19.03
C GLU A 111 -39.85 -5.32 20.24
N ASN A 112 -39.36 -4.11 20.51
CA ASN A 112 -39.88 -3.26 21.59
C ASN A 112 -41.39 -3.01 21.41
N THR A 113 -41.82 -2.68 20.20
CA THR A 113 -43.23 -2.43 19.89
C THR A 113 -44.07 -3.68 20.17
N ARG A 114 -43.61 -4.86 19.74
CA ARG A 114 -44.29 -6.13 19.99
C ARG A 114 -44.38 -6.47 21.47
N LEU A 115 -43.29 -6.26 22.22
CA LEU A 115 -43.26 -6.51 23.66
C LEU A 115 -44.20 -5.56 24.41
N HIS A 116 -44.23 -4.28 24.04
CA HIS A 116 -45.16 -3.31 24.60
C HIS A 116 -46.62 -3.69 24.34
N ALA A 117 -46.95 -4.15 23.13
CA ALA A 117 -48.30 -4.63 22.81
C ALA A 117 -48.70 -5.84 23.68
N ARG A 118 -47.81 -6.84 23.81
CA ARG A 118 -48.06 -8.02 24.67
C ARG A 118 -48.24 -7.63 26.14
N LEU A 119 -47.43 -6.70 26.64
CA LEU A 119 -47.56 -6.18 28.00
C LEU A 119 -48.92 -5.48 28.20
N ALA A 120 -49.37 -4.68 27.25
CA ALA A 120 -50.67 -4.03 27.31
C ALA A 120 -51.82 -5.06 27.34
N ASP A 121 -51.76 -6.10 26.50
CA ASP A 121 -52.77 -7.17 26.47
C ASP A 121 -52.81 -7.95 27.79
N CYS A 122 -51.65 -8.28 28.37
CA CYS A 122 -51.57 -8.96 29.67
C CYS A 122 -52.14 -8.11 30.82
N LEU A 123 -51.97 -6.79 30.77
CA LEU A 123 -52.53 -5.87 31.77
C LEU A 123 -54.04 -5.65 31.60
N GLN A 124 -54.58 -5.81 30.38
CA GLN A 124 -56.02 -5.69 30.10
C GLN A 124 -56.81 -6.99 30.36
N GLY A 125 -56.16 -8.16 30.29
CA GLY A 125 -56.79 -9.48 30.48
C GLY A 125 -56.83 -10.01 31.92
N GLY A 126 -56.47 -9.21 32.92
CA GLY A 126 -56.52 -9.58 34.34
C GLY A 126 -57.83 -9.15 35.00
N ALA A 127 -58.92 -9.91 34.77
CA ALA A 127 -60.16 -9.86 35.54
C ALA A 127 -60.67 -11.28 35.81
#